data_AF-A0A7T5JSI1-F1
#
_entry.id   AF-A0A7T5JSI1-F1
#
_cell.length_a   1.000
_cell.length_b   1.000
_cell.length_c   1.000
_cell.angle_alpha   90.00
_cell.angle_beta   90.00
_cell.angle_gamma   90.00
#
_symmetry.space_group_name_H-M   'P 1'
#
loop_
_entity.id
_entity.type
_entity.pdbx_description
1 polymer ?
#
loop_
_entity_poly.entity_id
_entity_poly.type
_entity_poly.pdbx_seq_one_letter_code
_entity_poly.pdbx_strand_id
1 'polypeptide(L)'
;MFIEEVETRDGGHRENRIVELAIVGSVNEQEKFTRGVSKYPPITCDVYFLNGDQVNRLLGIHEESNADARYFKVGRRSMSGAGDAFLELDRLLGRHVAIMGTTGSGKSSTVARIAQSILRDYPQPRLIFFDIHNEYSSAFSGEWEDKTNVVPWEKFSLPYWFLDFEEFIGIYYPEAGGTQKMYIKEFIEALKKDNVTDETIQQSISVDSPVYFDMDSLIGRIKAKKDSEKSESKQDPYNKILLKLQALNEDNRFRFLKRDSSSQLSLTDYFRSLLGLNADDNTYVSVLDLSGLPAEIRTICVGVLTRLCFDYRYWDLDPESLPIALVLEEAHTYIPDDSSSVYSLCLERVEKVAKEGRKYGLSLMVVSQRPSNVSSTVLSQCGTFITLRLTNDLDQNKIRRLLPDMLGEQADSLSSLRDGEALVTGDAVVLPGKIRFDEPAPRPRSNDVRFHKSWNDGPPNGYSIERLIRSWTTRNKSNVQRDDD
;
A
#
# COMPACT_ATOMS: atom_id res chain seq x y z
N MET A 1 -26.15 9.67 -25.62
CA MET A 1 -27.34 10.40 -26.08
C MET A 1 -27.11 10.76 -27.53
N PHE A 2 -28.01 10.37 -28.42
CA PHE A 2 -27.96 10.74 -29.83
C PHE A 2 -29.32 11.29 -30.27
N ILE A 3 -29.29 12.09 -31.32
CA ILE A 3 -30.48 12.69 -31.91
C ILE A 3 -30.78 11.90 -33.18
N GLU A 4 -31.96 11.30 -33.24
CA GLU A 4 -32.49 10.67 -34.43
C GLU A 4 -33.52 11.62 -35.06
N GLU A 5 -33.26 12.07 -36.28
CA GLU A 5 -34.23 12.84 -37.06
C GLU A 5 -35.13 11.88 -37.84
N VAL A 6 -36.42 11.91 -37.53
CA VAL A 6 -37.43 11.08 -38.21
C VAL A 6 -38.29 11.97 -39.08
N GLU A 7 -38.32 11.69 -40.38
CA GLU A 7 -39.19 12.36 -41.34
C GLU A 7 -40.65 11.91 -41.11
N THR A 8 -41.51 12.87 -40.81
CA THR A 8 -42.94 12.64 -40.55
C THR A 8 -43.69 12.53 -41.87
N ARG A 9 -44.84 11.83 -41.86
CA ARG A 9 -45.66 11.60 -43.07
C ARG A 9 -46.13 12.87 -43.78
N ASP A 10 -46.08 14.02 -43.10
CA ASP A 10 -46.49 15.32 -43.63
C ASP A 10 -45.30 16.16 -44.15
N GLY A 11 -44.09 15.57 -44.25
CA GLY A 11 -42.88 16.23 -44.76
C GLY A 11 -42.15 17.12 -43.74
N GLY A 12 -42.50 17.04 -42.45
CA GLY A 12 -41.78 17.71 -41.36
C GLY A 12 -40.73 16.78 -40.72
N HIS A 13 -39.72 17.35 -40.06
CA HIS A 13 -38.73 16.58 -39.29
C HIS A 13 -39.09 16.56 -37.79
N ARG A 14 -39.00 15.40 -37.16
CA ARG A 14 -39.12 15.24 -35.71
C ARG A 14 -37.79 14.79 -35.14
N GLU A 15 -37.21 15.59 -34.25
CA GLU A 15 -36.04 15.18 -33.48
C GLU A 15 -36.46 14.29 -32.30
N ASN A 16 -35.98 13.05 -32.31
CA ASN A 16 -36.05 12.15 -31.17
C ASN A 16 -34.72 12.18 -30.43
N ARG A 17 -34.78 12.53 -29.13
CA ARG A 17 -33.62 12.46 -28.24
C ARG A 17 -33.59 11.09 -27.59
N ILE A 18 -32.62 10.27 -27.98
CA ILE A 18 -32.50 8.89 -27.51
C ILE A 18 -31.35 8.80 -26.52
N VAL A 19 -31.61 8.11 -25.40
CA VAL A 19 -30.63 7.80 -24.37
C VAL A 19 -30.62 6.30 -24.18
N GLU A 20 -29.48 5.68 -24.40
CA GLU A 20 -29.26 4.28 -24.03
C GLU A 20 -28.95 4.21 -22.53
N LEU A 21 -29.65 3.30 -21.84
CA LEU A 21 -29.52 3.10 -20.41
C LEU A 21 -29.03 1.68 -20.14
N ALA A 22 -27.96 1.56 -19.35
CA ALA A 22 -27.56 0.29 -18.79
C ALA A 22 -28.40 0.01 -17.54
N ILE A 23 -29.04 -1.16 -17.47
CA ILE A 23 -29.81 -1.57 -16.30
C ILE A 23 -28.86 -2.18 -15.28
N VAL A 24 -28.67 -1.50 -14.15
CA VAL A 24 -27.66 -1.88 -13.14
C VAL A 24 -28.21 -2.84 -12.09
N GLY A 25 -29.52 -2.77 -11.79
CA GLY A 25 -30.14 -3.64 -10.79
C GLY A 25 -31.61 -3.35 -10.56
N SER A 26 -32.17 -4.00 -9.54
CA SER A 26 -33.57 -3.85 -9.13
C SER A 26 -33.70 -3.72 -7.62
N VAL A 27 -34.74 -3.01 -7.18
CA VAL A 27 -35.13 -2.93 -5.77
C VAL A 27 -36.04 -4.11 -5.45
N ASN A 28 -35.75 -4.84 -4.38
CA ASN A 28 -36.59 -5.97 -3.95
C ASN A 28 -37.83 -5.51 -3.16
N GLU A 29 -38.68 -6.45 -2.75
CA GLU A 29 -39.90 -6.18 -1.96
C GLU A 29 -39.62 -5.51 -0.59
N GLN A 30 -38.38 -5.54 -0.12
CA GLN A 30 -37.93 -4.90 1.13
C GLN A 30 -37.29 -3.52 0.88
N GLU A 31 -37.53 -2.91 -0.29
CA GLU A 31 -36.94 -1.63 -0.71
C GLU A 31 -35.40 -1.60 -0.77
N LYS A 32 -34.76 -2.77 -0.78
CA LYS A 32 -33.30 -2.88 -0.85
C LYS A 32 -32.85 -3.05 -2.29
N PHE A 33 -31.91 -2.22 -2.72
CA PHE A 33 -31.27 -2.39 -4.01
C PHE A 33 -30.47 -3.70 -4.07
N THR A 34 -30.62 -4.42 -5.17
CA THR A 34 -29.86 -5.63 -5.49
C THR A 34 -29.25 -5.47 -6.88
N ARG A 35 -27.99 -5.90 -7.03
CA ARG A 35 -27.34 -5.96 -8.34
C ARG A 35 -27.97 -7.08 -9.16
N GLY A 36 -28.11 -6.83 -10.46
CA GLY A 36 -28.81 -7.74 -11.37
C GLY A 36 -30.31 -7.47 -11.38
N VAL A 37 -30.95 -7.90 -12.46
CA VAL A 37 -32.33 -7.55 -12.79
C VAL A 37 -33.17 -8.80 -12.66
N SER A 38 -34.09 -8.83 -11.70
CA SER A 38 -35.07 -9.91 -11.58
C SER A 38 -36.18 -9.80 -12.62
N LYS A 39 -36.48 -8.58 -13.06
CA LYS A 39 -37.50 -8.27 -14.08
C LYS A 39 -37.09 -7.04 -14.88
N TYR A 40 -37.02 -7.19 -16.21
CA TYR A 40 -36.75 -6.07 -17.10
C TYR A 40 -37.91 -5.07 -17.13
N PRO A 41 -37.63 -3.76 -17.29
CA PRO A 41 -38.67 -2.75 -17.40
C PRO A 41 -39.49 -2.97 -18.69
N PRO A 42 -40.82 -2.81 -18.65
CA PRO A 42 -41.65 -2.88 -19.86
C PRO A 42 -41.40 -1.66 -20.77
N ILE A 43 -41.63 -1.82 -22.08
CA ILE A 43 -41.28 -0.87 -23.16
C ILE A 43 -41.96 0.52 -23.00
N THR A 44 -42.94 0.65 -22.13
CA THR A 44 -43.72 1.89 -21.91
C THR A 44 -43.66 2.42 -20.49
N CYS A 45 -42.73 1.94 -19.65
CA CYS A 45 -42.60 2.50 -18.30
C CYS A 45 -42.07 3.93 -18.35
N ASP A 46 -42.58 4.78 -17.45
CA ASP A 46 -41.99 6.09 -17.23
C ASP A 46 -40.57 5.96 -16.66
N VAL A 47 -39.70 6.88 -17.06
CA VAL A 47 -38.32 6.98 -16.59
C VAL A 47 -38.18 8.25 -15.78
N TYR A 48 -37.67 8.13 -14.55
CA TYR A 48 -37.51 9.23 -13.61
C TYR A 48 -36.03 9.46 -13.31
N PHE A 49 -35.63 10.72 -13.14
CA PHE A 49 -34.33 11.05 -12.60
C PHE A 49 -34.31 10.81 -11.10
N LEU A 50 -33.25 10.18 -10.61
CA LEU A 50 -32.97 10.06 -9.19
C LEU A 50 -32.02 11.18 -8.76
N ASN A 51 -32.33 11.84 -7.65
CA ASN A 51 -31.39 12.72 -6.97
C ASN A 51 -30.44 11.91 -6.07
N GLY A 52 -29.37 12.55 -5.60
CA GLY A 52 -28.34 11.89 -4.79
C GLY A 52 -28.85 11.24 -3.50
N ASP A 53 -29.81 11.86 -2.83
CA ASP A 53 -30.38 11.36 -1.58
C ASP A 53 -31.24 10.12 -1.83
N GLN A 54 -31.99 10.10 -2.92
CA GLN A 54 -32.73 8.93 -3.38
C GLN A 54 -31.78 7.79 -3.74
N VAL A 55 -30.67 8.09 -4.43
CA VAL A 55 -29.63 7.07 -4.69
C VAL A 55 -29.10 6.53 -3.37
N ASN A 56 -28.67 7.38 -2.44
CA ASN A 56 -28.12 6.93 -1.15
C ASN A 56 -29.14 6.09 -0.36
N ARG A 57 -30.41 6.51 -0.31
CA ARG A 57 -31.49 5.75 0.34
C ARG A 57 -31.71 4.38 -0.32
N LEU A 58 -31.73 4.32 -1.66
CA LEU A 58 -31.85 3.06 -2.40
C LEU A 58 -30.67 2.11 -2.10
N LEU A 59 -29.49 2.68 -1.85
CA LEU A 59 -28.30 1.94 -1.47
C LEU A 59 -28.27 1.56 0.02
N GLY A 60 -29.30 1.91 0.80
CA GLY A 60 -29.37 1.62 2.24
C GLY A 60 -28.47 2.52 3.09
N ILE A 61 -28.02 3.65 2.55
CA ILE A 61 -27.24 4.66 3.27
C ILE A 61 -28.25 5.64 3.88
N HIS A 62 -28.53 5.46 5.17
CA HIS A 62 -29.50 6.29 5.92
C HIS A 62 -28.75 7.26 6.84
N GLU A 63 -28.96 8.56 6.68
CA GLU A 63 -28.32 9.61 7.49
C GLU A 63 -28.65 9.51 8.98
N GLU A 64 -29.85 9.03 9.33
CA GLU A 64 -30.37 8.98 10.71
C GLU A 64 -30.05 7.67 11.45
N SER A 65 -29.53 6.66 10.75
CA SER A 65 -29.33 5.30 11.29
C SER A 65 -27.93 4.80 11.00
N ASN A 66 -26.89 5.52 11.45
CA ASN A 66 -25.52 5.02 11.42
C ASN A 66 -25.26 3.91 12.48
N ALA A 67 -26.28 3.12 12.81
CA ALA A 67 -26.21 2.07 13.82
C ALA A 67 -25.20 0.96 13.46
N ASP A 68 -24.93 0.80 12.16
CA ASP A 68 -24.03 -0.24 11.63
C ASP A 68 -22.68 0.32 11.13
N ALA A 69 -22.49 1.66 11.08
CA ALA A 69 -21.25 2.34 10.67
C ALA A 69 -20.55 1.78 9.40
N ARG A 70 -21.24 1.08 8.49
CA ARG A 70 -20.60 0.37 7.37
C ARG A 70 -20.09 1.28 6.25
N TYR A 71 -20.65 2.47 6.14
CA TYR A 71 -20.38 3.41 5.05
C TYR A 71 -19.72 4.67 5.59
N PHE A 72 -18.70 5.15 4.89
CA PHE A 72 -18.05 6.43 5.19
C PHE A 72 -18.02 7.32 3.96
N LYS A 73 -18.20 8.63 4.18
CA LYS A 73 -18.22 9.62 3.11
C LYS A 73 -16.80 9.94 2.65
N VAL A 74 -16.58 9.92 1.33
CA VAL A 74 -15.28 10.24 0.71
C VAL A 74 -15.31 11.47 -0.21
N GLY A 75 -16.49 11.90 -0.65
CA GLY A 75 -16.62 13.00 -1.59
C GLY A 75 -18.03 13.13 -2.14
N ARG A 76 -18.12 13.53 -3.41
CA ARG A 76 -19.38 13.72 -4.14
C ARG A 76 -19.34 13.01 -5.49
N ARG A 77 -20.50 12.56 -5.95
CA ARG A 77 -20.63 12.05 -7.33
C ARG A 77 -20.46 13.21 -8.30
N SER A 78 -19.75 12.99 -9.41
CA SER A 78 -19.37 14.09 -10.33
C SER A 78 -20.55 14.73 -11.06
N MET A 79 -21.66 14.01 -11.23
CA MET A 79 -22.85 14.55 -11.88
C MET A 79 -23.57 15.53 -10.95
N SER A 80 -23.97 16.68 -11.50
CA SER A 80 -24.75 17.67 -10.75
C SER A 80 -26.03 17.05 -10.20
N GLY A 81 -26.29 17.23 -8.90
CA GLY A 81 -27.45 16.66 -8.21
C GLY A 81 -27.32 15.19 -7.79
N ALA A 82 -26.21 14.52 -8.07
CA ALA A 82 -25.99 13.12 -7.70
C ALA A 82 -25.52 12.89 -6.25
N GLY A 83 -25.36 13.97 -5.48
CA GLY A 83 -25.15 13.95 -4.03
C GLY A 83 -23.80 13.40 -3.55
N ASP A 84 -23.76 13.12 -2.25
CA ASP A 84 -22.57 12.62 -1.56
C ASP A 84 -22.25 11.17 -1.95
N ALA A 85 -20.95 10.88 -2.04
CA ALA A 85 -20.43 9.57 -2.37
C ALA A 85 -19.82 8.88 -1.13
N PHE A 86 -20.20 7.62 -0.94
CA PHE A 86 -19.80 6.78 0.19
C PHE A 86 -19.15 5.49 -0.31
N LEU A 87 -18.25 4.94 0.49
CA LEU A 87 -17.66 3.61 0.30
C LEU A 87 -18.06 2.70 1.46
N GLU A 88 -18.31 1.42 1.17
CA GLU A 88 -18.53 0.38 2.20
C GLU A 88 -17.17 -0.13 2.71
N LEU A 89 -16.87 0.04 4.00
CA LEU A 89 -15.56 -0.25 4.58
C LEU A 89 -15.17 -1.73 4.43
N ASP A 90 -16.06 -2.64 4.84
CA ASP A 90 -15.76 -4.07 4.86
C ASP A 90 -15.52 -4.62 3.45
N ARG A 91 -16.20 -4.09 2.44
CA ARG A 91 -15.97 -4.48 1.04
C ARG A 91 -14.74 -3.83 0.44
N LEU A 92 -14.43 -2.60 0.85
CA LEU A 92 -13.22 -1.90 0.43
C LEU A 92 -11.98 -2.65 0.94
N LEU A 93 -11.89 -2.87 2.24
CA LEU A 93 -10.71 -3.49 2.86
C LEU A 93 -10.76 -5.02 2.81
N GLY A 94 -11.93 -5.64 2.86
CA GLY A 94 -12.06 -7.09 2.82
C GLY A 94 -11.70 -7.73 1.47
N ARG A 95 -11.45 -6.96 0.41
CA ARG A 95 -11.05 -7.50 -0.92
C ARG A 95 -9.90 -6.74 -1.59
N HIS A 96 -9.05 -6.06 -0.83
CA HIS A 96 -7.97 -5.22 -1.37
C HIS A 96 -8.47 -4.10 -2.31
N VAL A 97 -7.64 -3.07 -2.47
CA VAL A 97 -7.97 -1.87 -3.26
C VAL A 97 -6.82 -1.56 -4.21
N ALA A 98 -7.15 -1.28 -5.47
CA ALA A 98 -6.22 -0.71 -6.43
C ALA A 98 -6.55 0.77 -6.64
N ILE A 99 -5.58 1.65 -6.38
CA ILE A 99 -5.69 3.11 -6.59
C ILE A 99 -4.69 3.51 -7.67
N MET A 100 -5.20 3.89 -8.84
CA MET A 100 -4.40 4.06 -10.06
C MET A 100 -4.56 5.45 -10.63
N GLY A 101 -3.46 6.06 -11.10
CA GLY A 101 -3.53 7.40 -11.69
C GLY A 101 -2.19 7.99 -12.09
N THR A 102 -2.18 8.85 -13.10
CA THR A 102 -0.96 9.57 -13.52
C THR A 102 -0.45 10.53 -12.44
N THR A 103 0.79 10.99 -12.53
CA THR A 103 1.34 12.03 -11.66
C THR A 103 0.46 13.29 -11.71
N GLY A 104 0.21 13.93 -10.57
CA GLY A 104 -0.65 15.11 -10.46
C GLY A 104 -2.17 14.84 -10.54
N SER A 105 -2.62 13.61 -10.81
CA SER A 105 -4.06 13.29 -10.90
C SER A 105 -4.81 13.32 -9.54
N GLY A 106 -4.07 13.30 -8.43
CA GLY A 106 -4.63 13.31 -7.07
C GLY A 106 -4.51 11.99 -6.29
N LYS A 107 -3.73 11.00 -6.76
CA LYS A 107 -3.55 9.68 -6.09
C LYS A 107 -3.34 9.78 -4.57
N SER A 108 -2.24 10.41 -4.14
CA SER A 108 -1.87 10.51 -2.72
C SER A 108 -2.93 11.28 -1.92
N SER A 109 -3.56 12.29 -2.55
CA SER A 109 -4.68 13.01 -1.93
C SER A 109 -5.92 12.12 -1.74
N THR A 110 -6.24 11.28 -2.71
CA THR A 110 -7.33 10.30 -2.61
C THR A 110 -7.06 9.26 -1.51
N VAL A 111 -5.83 8.73 -1.44
CA VAL A 111 -5.41 7.80 -0.38
C VAL A 111 -5.53 8.46 1.00
N ALA A 112 -4.97 9.66 1.15
CA ALA A 112 -5.06 10.43 2.39
C ALA A 112 -6.52 10.72 2.77
N ARG A 113 -7.36 11.11 1.81
CA ARG A 113 -8.79 11.37 2.05
C ARG A 113 -9.52 10.11 2.53
N ILE A 114 -9.25 8.95 1.93
CA ILE A 114 -9.82 7.67 2.38
C ILE A 114 -9.39 7.38 3.82
N ALA A 115 -8.09 7.46 4.11
CA ALA A 115 -7.56 7.18 5.45
C ALA A 115 -8.09 8.16 6.51
N GLN A 116 -8.14 9.46 6.23
CA GLN A 116 -8.73 10.46 7.13
C GLN A 116 -10.23 10.24 7.35
N SER A 117 -10.97 9.85 6.31
CA SER A 117 -12.39 9.53 6.47
C SER A 117 -12.60 8.29 7.33
N ILE A 118 -11.73 7.29 7.21
CA ILE A 118 -11.72 6.11 8.08
C ILE A 118 -11.39 6.51 9.52
N LEU A 119 -10.35 7.31 9.76
CA LEU A 119 -10.00 7.79 11.11
C LEU A 119 -11.05 8.67 11.77
N ARG A 120 -11.85 9.38 10.96
CA ARG A 120 -12.96 10.20 11.42
C ARG A 120 -14.13 9.33 11.91
N ASP A 121 -14.50 8.34 11.10
CA ASP A 121 -15.75 7.59 11.28
C ASP A 121 -15.57 6.32 12.14
N TYR A 122 -14.35 5.79 12.22
CA TYR A 122 -14.03 4.58 12.98
C TYR A 122 -13.09 4.89 14.15
N PRO A 123 -13.39 4.45 15.38
CA PRO A 123 -12.58 4.80 16.56
C PRO A 123 -11.19 4.20 16.58
N GLN A 124 -11.01 3.00 16.01
CA GLN A 124 -9.78 2.20 16.16
C GLN A 124 -9.34 1.53 14.85
N PRO A 125 -9.20 2.24 13.72
CA PRO A 125 -8.69 1.63 12.50
C PRO A 125 -7.22 1.22 12.65
N ARG A 126 -6.70 0.37 11.76
CA ARG A 126 -5.27 0.05 11.68
C ARG A 126 -4.79 0.13 10.25
N LEU A 127 -4.07 1.22 9.95
CA LEU A 127 -3.49 1.48 8.63
C LEU A 127 -1.97 1.61 8.75
N ILE A 128 -1.23 0.94 7.87
CA ILE A 128 0.23 1.03 7.82
C ILE A 128 0.63 1.50 6.43
N PHE A 129 1.29 2.65 6.34
CA PHE A 129 1.79 3.23 5.11
C PHE A 129 3.26 2.88 4.92
N PHE A 130 3.58 2.27 3.78
CA PHE A 130 4.95 2.20 3.29
C PHE A 130 5.17 3.41 2.38
N ASP A 131 5.64 4.51 2.96
CA ASP A 131 5.77 5.80 2.32
C ASP A 131 7.14 5.92 1.64
N ILE A 132 7.16 5.80 0.31
CA ILE A 132 8.39 5.74 -0.49
C ILE A 132 8.91 7.15 -0.82
N HIS A 133 8.02 8.14 -0.82
CA HIS A 133 8.34 9.51 -1.18
C HIS A 133 8.23 10.52 -0.02
N ASN A 134 7.85 10.06 1.18
CA ASN A 134 7.61 10.88 2.37
C ASN A 134 6.54 11.95 2.08
N GLU A 135 5.41 11.51 1.51
CA GLU A 135 4.29 12.38 1.18
C GLU A 135 3.23 12.43 2.29
N TYR A 136 3.06 11.35 3.06
CA TYR A 136 1.88 11.15 3.91
C TYR A 136 2.03 11.70 5.32
N SER A 137 3.25 11.83 5.84
CA SER A 137 3.51 12.40 7.18
C SER A 137 2.73 13.71 7.42
N SER A 138 2.78 14.61 6.44
CA SER A 138 2.05 15.89 6.47
C SER A 138 0.51 15.76 6.46
N ALA A 139 -0.04 14.72 5.82
CA ALA A 139 -1.49 14.50 5.73
C ALA A 139 -2.10 14.08 7.06
N PHE A 140 -1.28 13.69 8.04
CA PHE A 140 -1.71 13.24 9.36
C PHE A 140 -1.22 14.16 10.49
N SER A 141 -1.00 15.43 10.19
CA SER A 141 -0.74 16.47 11.20
C SER A 141 -2.03 17.09 11.75
N GLY A 142 -1.93 17.94 12.78
CA GLY A 142 -3.09 18.63 13.36
C GLY A 142 -4.00 17.67 14.13
N GLU A 143 -5.28 17.56 13.75
CA GLU A 143 -6.24 16.71 14.47
C GLU A 143 -5.93 15.20 14.40
N TRP A 144 -5.05 14.79 13.48
CA TRP A 144 -4.64 13.40 13.29
C TRP A 144 -3.32 13.04 13.99
N GLU A 145 -2.62 14.03 14.55
CA GLU A 145 -1.26 13.87 15.07
C GLU A 145 -1.20 12.86 16.22
N ASP A 146 -2.11 12.99 17.20
CA ASP A 146 -2.21 12.06 18.35
C ASP A 146 -2.71 10.65 17.96
N LYS A 147 -3.19 10.48 16.72
CA LYS A 147 -3.67 9.20 16.18
C LYS A 147 -2.69 8.56 15.22
N THR A 148 -1.52 9.16 14.99
CA THR A 148 -0.59 8.72 13.95
C THR A 148 0.83 8.57 14.46
N ASN A 149 1.38 7.38 14.31
CA ASN A 149 2.80 7.10 14.51
C ASN A 149 3.56 7.37 13.21
N VAL A 150 4.24 8.52 13.12
CA VAL A 150 5.12 8.83 11.99
C VAL A 150 6.55 8.40 12.33
N VAL A 151 7.05 7.39 11.60
CA VAL A 151 8.42 6.89 11.75
C VAL A 151 9.29 7.48 10.63
N PRO A 152 10.06 8.56 10.89
CA PRO A 152 10.94 9.14 9.88
C PRO A 152 12.07 8.17 9.52
N TRP A 153 12.65 8.29 8.31
CA TRP A 153 13.66 7.33 7.84
C TRP A 153 14.88 7.27 8.78
N GLU A 154 15.24 8.39 9.43
CA GLU A 154 16.34 8.45 10.38
C GLU A 154 16.09 7.61 11.64
N LYS A 155 14.83 7.31 11.96
CA LYS A 155 14.43 6.48 13.11
C LYS A 155 13.96 5.09 12.70
N PHE A 156 13.54 4.90 11.45
CA PHE A 156 13.10 3.61 10.91
C PHE A 156 14.07 2.47 11.25
N SER A 157 13.57 1.42 11.87
CA SER A 157 14.34 0.20 12.10
C SER A 157 13.58 -1.03 11.64
N LEU A 158 14.34 -1.99 11.13
CA LEU A 158 13.87 -3.33 10.77
C LEU A 158 14.97 -4.31 11.16
N PRO A 159 14.99 -4.80 12.41
CA PRO A 159 16.07 -5.65 12.89
C PRO A 159 16.36 -6.86 11.98
N TYR A 160 17.64 -7.14 11.70
CA TYR A 160 18.02 -8.26 10.79
C TYR A 160 17.59 -9.63 11.31
N TRP A 161 17.34 -9.78 12.61
CA TRP A 161 16.85 -11.04 13.17
C TRP A 161 15.36 -11.28 12.92
N PHE A 162 14.62 -10.29 12.42
CA PHE A 162 13.24 -10.47 11.95
C PHE A 162 13.16 -11.03 10.54
N LEU A 163 14.28 -10.99 9.80
CA LEU A 163 14.37 -11.53 8.44
C LEU A 163 14.27 -13.05 8.48
N ASP A 164 13.54 -13.60 7.51
CA ASP A 164 13.68 -15.03 7.19
C ASP A 164 15.03 -15.28 6.49
N PHE A 165 15.36 -16.56 6.28
CA PHE A 165 16.65 -16.91 5.71
C PHE A 165 16.85 -16.43 4.28
N GLU A 166 15.83 -16.46 3.42
CA GLU A 166 15.95 -15.99 2.03
C GLU A 166 16.02 -14.46 1.97
N GLU A 167 15.32 -13.74 2.85
CA GLU A 167 15.42 -12.29 3.03
C GLU A 167 16.82 -11.89 3.53
N PHE A 168 17.35 -12.63 4.50
CA PHE A 168 18.71 -12.42 5.00
C PHE A 168 19.73 -12.63 3.88
N ILE A 169 19.64 -13.72 3.12
CA ILE A 169 20.53 -13.97 1.98
C ILE A 169 20.34 -12.92 0.88
N GLY A 170 19.11 -12.53 0.57
CA GLY A 170 18.78 -11.51 -0.42
C GLY A 170 19.33 -10.12 -0.07
N ILE A 171 19.62 -9.85 1.21
CA ILE A 171 20.33 -8.64 1.64
C ILE A 171 21.83 -8.87 1.68
N TYR A 172 22.27 -9.91 2.39
CA TYR A 172 23.66 -10.09 2.79
C TYR A 172 24.53 -10.79 1.75
N TYR A 173 23.97 -11.70 0.96
CA TYR A 173 24.70 -12.42 -0.08
C TYR A 173 23.76 -12.97 -1.18
N PRO A 174 23.17 -12.13 -2.04
CA PRO A 174 22.18 -12.56 -3.06
C PRO A 174 22.70 -13.66 -3.99
N GLU A 175 23.98 -13.60 -4.34
CA GLU A 175 24.65 -14.53 -5.26
C GLU A 175 25.14 -15.82 -4.57
N ALA A 176 24.73 -16.07 -3.32
CA ALA A 176 25.21 -17.21 -2.54
C ALA A 176 24.79 -18.54 -3.19
N GLY A 177 25.79 -19.39 -3.47
CA GLY A 177 25.57 -20.76 -3.91
C GLY A 177 25.05 -21.65 -2.77
N GLY A 178 24.53 -22.84 -3.12
CA GLY A 178 23.89 -23.75 -2.17
C GLY A 178 24.75 -24.11 -0.95
N THR A 179 26.05 -24.36 -1.14
CA THR A 179 26.99 -24.64 -0.04
C THR A 179 27.12 -23.46 0.93
N GLN A 180 27.16 -22.24 0.40
CA GLN A 180 27.30 -21.04 1.23
C GLN A 180 26.02 -20.77 2.01
N LYS A 181 24.86 -20.93 1.35
CA LYS A 181 23.55 -20.86 2.01
C LYS A 181 23.46 -21.90 3.15
N MET A 182 23.88 -23.14 2.91
CA MET A 182 23.88 -24.20 3.93
C MET A 182 24.67 -23.80 5.18
N TYR A 183 25.91 -23.31 5.03
CA TYR A 183 26.72 -22.89 6.16
C TYR A 183 26.13 -21.68 6.92
N ILE A 184 25.67 -20.66 6.20
CA ILE A 184 25.05 -19.48 6.83
C ILE A 184 23.81 -19.92 7.63
N LYS A 185 22.97 -20.79 7.05
CA LYS A 185 21.77 -21.33 7.70
C LYS A 185 22.11 -22.04 9.01
N GLU A 186 23.05 -22.98 8.96
CA GLU A 186 23.48 -23.76 10.14
C GLU A 186 23.99 -22.86 11.26
N PHE A 187 24.83 -21.86 10.94
CA PHE A 187 25.39 -20.97 11.95
C PHE A 187 24.38 -20.00 12.55
N ILE A 188 23.48 -19.44 11.73
CA ILE A 188 22.40 -18.57 12.23
C ILE A 188 21.46 -19.36 13.14
N GLU A 189 21.03 -20.55 12.71
CA GLU A 189 20.12 -21.38 13.51
C GLU A 189 20.74 -21.76 14.86
N ALA A 190 22.01 -22.16 14.87
CA ALA A 190 22.73 -22.46 16.10
C ALA A 190 22.81 -21.23 17.03
N LEU A 191 23.14 -20.05 16.50
CA LEU A 191 23.20 -18.82 17.30
C LEU A 191 21.84 -18.38 17.84
N LYS A 192 20.76 -18.55 17.06
CA LYS A 192 19.40 -18.27 17.53
C LYS A 192 19.02 -19.21 18.68
N LYS A 193 19.35 -20.50 18.56
CA LYS A 193 19.15 -21.49 19.64
C LYS A 193 19.92 -21.12 20.90
N ASP A 194 21.17 -20.70 20.78
CA ASP A 194 22.01 -20.33 21.92
C ASP A 194 21.47 -19.09 22.68
N ASN A 195 20.64 -18.26 22.04
CA ASN A 195 20.00 -17.09 22.66
C ASN A 195 18.65 -17.39 23.33
N VAL A 196 18.18 -18.64 23.32
CA VAL A 196 16.94 -19.06 23.98
C VAL A 196 17.27 -19.93 25.19
N THR A 197 16.86 -19.48 26.38
CA THR A 197 17.12 -20.21 27.64
C THR A 197 16.15 -21.35 27.91
N ASP A 198 14.93 -21.28 27.37
CA ASP A 198 13.92 -22.33 27.53
C ASP A 198 14.21 -23.49 26.57
N GLU A 199 14.58 -24.66 27.13
CA GLU A 199 14.95 -25.84 26.35
C GLU A 199 13.84 -26.34 25.40
N THR A 200 12.57 -26.18 25.79
CA THR A 200 11.44 -26.62 24.96
C THR A 200 11.26 -25.72 23.75
N ILE A 201 11.37 -24.41 23.94
CA ILE A 201 11.31 -23.43 22.85
C ILE A 201 12.54 -23.59 21.96
N GLN A 202 13.73 -23.74 22.56
CA GLN A 202 15.01 -23.89 21.85
C GLN A 202 14.98 -25.03 20.81
N GLN A 203 14.33 -26.16 21.11
CA GLN A 203 14.20 -27.28 20.18
C GLN A 203 13.32 -26.97 18.95
N SER A 204 12.39 -26.02 19.08
CA SER A 204 11.49 -25.59 18.00
C SER A 204 12.06 -24.47 17.13
N ILE A 205 13.12 -23.80 17.57
CA ILE A 205 13.76 -22.69 16.84
C ILE A 205 14.35 -23.19 15.53
N SER A 206 14.04 -22.47 14.46
CA SER A 206 14.61 -22.64 13.13
C SER A 206 15.39 -21.38 12.72
N VAL A 207 16.08 -21.45 11.58
CA VAL A 207 16.73 -20.28 10.98
C VAL A 207 15.77 -19.11 10.73
N ASP A 208 14.48 -19.36 10.50
CA ASP A 208 13.47 -18.35 10.17
C ASP A 208 12.76 -17.79 11.42
N SER A 209 13.04 -18.35 12.60
CA SER A 209 12.46 -17.85 13.86
C SER A 209 12.98 -16.44 14.15
N PRO A 210 12.13 -15.46 14.54
CA PRO A 210 12.52 -14.06 14.72
C PRO A 210 13.26 -13.80 16.05
N VAL A 211 14.28 -14.61 16.32
CA VAL A 211 15.09 -14.58 17.55
C VAL A 211 16.40 -13.85 17.28
N TYR A 212 16.76 -12.96 18.20
CA TYR A 212 18.03 -12.22 18.14
C TYR A 212 19.22 -13.18 18.07
N PHE A 213 20.20 -12.81 17.24
CA PHE A 213 21.52 -13.40 17.24
C PHE A 213 22.54 -12.30 16.96
N ASP A 214 23.73 -12.38 17.55
CA ASP A 214 24.76 -11.36 17.35
C ASP A 214 25.54 -11.58 16.03
N MET A 215 25.71 -10.51 15.25
CA MET A 215 26.38 -10.57 13.95
C MET A 215 27.90 -10.79 14.06
N ASP A 216 28.54 -10.23 15.07
CA ASP A 216 29.98 -10.42 15.27
C ASP A 216 30.27 -11.88 15.69
N SER A 217 29.38 -12.47 16.47
CA SER A 217 29.38 -13.90 16.80
C SER A 217 29.21 -14.79 15.57
N LEU A 218 28.34 -14.42 14.63
CA LEU A 218 28.20 -15.12 13.34
C LEU A 218 29.50 -15.07 12.53
N ILE A 219 30.08 -13.87 12.38
CA ILE A 219 31.37 -13.68 11.69
C ILE A 219 32.47 -14.51 12.37
N GLY A 220 32.49 -14.53 13.71
CA GLY A 220 33.42 -15.33 14.52
C GLY A 220 33.30 -16.84 14.25
N ARG A 221 32.08 -17.39 14.22
CA ARG A 221 31.84 -18.82 13.92
C ARG A 221 32.28 -19.19 12.51
N ILE A 222 31.97 -18.36 11.52
CA ILE A 222 32.36 -18.57 10.13
C ILE A 222 33.90 -18.55 10.00
N LYS A 223 34.56 -17.61 10.68
CA LYS A 223 36.03 -17.52 10.68
C LYS A 223 36.67 -18.75 11.34
N ALA A 224 36.17 -19.18 12.51
CA ALA A 224 36.68 -20.37 13.19
C ALA A 224 36.50 -21.63 12.32
N LYS A 225 35.36 -21.78 11.64
CA LYS A 225 35.15 -22.89 10.71
C LYS A 225 36.11 -22.83 9.54
N LYS A 226 36.33 -21.65 8.94
CA LYS A 226 37.31 -21.47 7.87
C LYS A 226 38.70 -21.92 8.30
N ASP A 227 39.16 -21.46 9.47
CA ASP A 227 40.52 -21.72 9.95
C ASP A 227 40.72 -23.21 10.31
N SER A 228 39.64 -23.98 10.52
CA SER A 228 39.68 -25.43 10.69
C SER A 228 39.88 -26.21 9.38
N GLU A 229 39.63 -25.60 8.22
CA GLU A 229 39.78 -26.24 6.92
C GLU A 229 41.24 -26.24 6.45
N LYS A 230 41.73 -27.39 5.97
CA LYS A 230 43.15 -27.58 5.62
C LYS A 230 43.53 -27.18 4.19
N SER A 231 42.56 -26.92 3.32
CA SER A 231 42.77 -26.62 1.90
C SER A 231 42.15 -25.28 1.53
N GLU A 232 42.86 -24.47 0.76
CA GLU A 232 42.39 -23.17 0.26
C GLU A 232 41.07 -23.28 -0.50
N SER A 233 40.88 -24.35 -1.27
CA SER A 233 39.62 -24.64 -1.97
C SER A 233 38.42 -24.83 -1.04
N LYS A 234 38.63 -25.36 0.18
CA LYS A 234 37.59 -25.53 1.19
C LYS A 234 37.37 -24.27 2.03
N GLN A 235 38.37 -23.40 2.10
CA GLN A 235 38.28 -22.10 2.77
C GLN A 235 37.56 -21.06 1.91
N ASP A 236 37.66 -21.14 0.58
CA ASP A 236 37.09 -20.16 -0.37
C ASP A 236 35.61 -19.83 -0.13
N PRO A 237 34.69 -20.81 0.10
CA PRO A 237 33.29 -20.50 0.40
C PRO A 237 33.13 -19.59 1.62
N TYR A 238 33.86 -19.85 2.71
CA TYR A 238 33.82 -19.06 3.94
C TYR A 238 34.46 -17.68 3.75
N ASN A 239 35.56 -17.57 3.00
CA ASN A 239 36.17 -16.29 2.65
C ASN A 239 35.17 -15.38 1.93
N LYS A 240 34.43 -15.91 0.94
CA LYS A 240 33.40 -15.15 0.22
C LYS A 240 32.27 -14.70 1.13
N ILE A 241 31.81 -15.57 2.04
CA ILE A 241 30.78 -15.20 3.03
C ILE A 241 31.27 -14.08 3.93
N LEU A 242 32.48 -14.21 4.51
CA LEU A 242 33.06 -13.20 5.40
C LEU A 242 33.18 -11.84 4.71
N LEU A 243 33.73 -11.81 3.49
CA LEU A 243 33.86 -10.57 2.72
C LEU A 243 32.52 -9.87 2.50
N LYS A 244 31.46 -10.63 2.17
CA LYS A 244 30.12 -10.08 1.92
C LYS A 244 29.45 -9.60 3.20
N LEU A 245 29.49 -10.41 4.26
CA LEU A 245 28.92 -10.04 5.57
C LEU A 245 29.61 -8.79 6.13
N GLN A 246 30.95 -8.74 6.13
CA GLN A 246 31.70 -7.60 6.66
C GLN A 246 31.45 -6.32 5.85
N ALA A 247 31.47 -6.39 4.51
CA ALA A 247 31.23 -5.23 3.66
C ALA A 247 29.85 -4.60 3.90
N LEU A 248 28.80 -5.41 4.07
CA LEU A 248 27.46 -4.93 4.40
C LEU A 248 27.30 -4.59 5.88
N ASN A 249 28.11 -5.20 6.74
CA ASN A 249 28.09 -4.90 8.17
C ASN A 249 28.50 -3.44 8.43
N GLU A 250 29.49 -2.96 7.67
CA GLU A 250 30.10 -1.64 7.77
C GLU A 250 29.39 -0.56 6.92
N ASP A 251 28.50 -0.95 6.00
CA ASP A 251 27.79 -0.01 5.13
C ASP A 251 26.66 0.72 5.89
N ASN A 252 26.83 2.05 6.05
CA ASN A 252 25.88 2.94 6.72
C ASN A 252 24.44 2.85 6.17
N ARG A 253 24.26 2.46 4.91
CA ARG A 253 22.92 2.29 4.30
C ARG A 253 22.10 1.18 4.96
N PHE A 254 22.76 0.21 5.59
CA PHE A 254 22.13 -0.92 6.28
C PHE A 254 22.06 -0.72 7.80
N ARG A 255 22.36 0.48 8.29
CA ARG A 255 22.35 0.79 9.72
C ARG A 255 20.97 0.56 10.36
N PHE A 256 19.88 0.76 9.61
CA PHE A 256 18.52 0.51 10.09
C PHE A 256 18.28 -0.95 10.51
N LEU A 257 19.03 -1.91 9.97
CA LEU A 257 18.95 -3.33 10.33
C LEU A 257 19.56 -3.65 11.70
N LYS A 258 20.47 -2.80 12.21
CA LYS A 258 21.24 -3.03 13.44
C LYS A 258 21.02 -1.98 14.52
N ARG A 259 20.15 -1.01 14.25
CA ARG A 259 19.90 0.13 15.14
C ARG A 259 19.57 -0.33 16.56
N ASP A 260 18.77 -1.38 16.66
CA ASP A 260 18.29 -1.94 17.92
C ASP A 260 19.10 -3.14 18.42
N SER A 261 20.29 -3.40 17.88
CA SER A 261 21.11 -4.54 18.33
C SER A 261 21.52 -4.44 19.81
N SER A 262 21.64 -3.22 20.33
CA SER A 262 21.96 -2.98 21.75
C SER A 262 20.76 -3.18 22.68
N SER A 263 19.57 -2.78 22.24
CA SER A 263 18.31 -2.95 22.98
C SER A 263 17.66 -4.32 22.75
N GLN A 264 18.14 -5.09 21.77
CA GLN A 264 17.57 -6.37 21.33
C GLN A 264 16.06 -6.29 21.16
N LEU A 265 15.59 -5.30 20.38
CA LEU A 265 14.17 -5.04 20.16
C LEU A 265 13.40 -6.33 19.87
N SER A 266 12.41 -6.61 20.72
CA SER A 266 11.56 -7.78 20.60
C SER A 266 10.53 -7.59 19.49
N LEU A 267 10.08 -8.70 18.88
CA LEU A 267 9.00 -8.66 17.90
C LEU A 267 7.71 -8.12 18.52
N THR A 268 7.49 -8.39 19.81
CA THR A 268 6.34 -7.89 20.57
C THR A 268 6.34 -6.37 20.65
N ASP A 269 7.46 -5.76 21.04
CA ASP A 269 7.55 -4.30 21.16
C ASP A 269 7.51 -3.61 19.79
N TYR A 270 8.07 -4.28 18.77
CA TYR A 270 7.96 -3.82 17.39
C TYR A 270 6.50 -3.72 16.93
N PHE A 271 5.70 -4.79 17.11
CA PHE A 271 4.28 -4.76 16.75
C PHE A 271 3.45 -3.86 17.63
N ARG A 272 3.76 -3.73 18.93
CA ARG A 272 3.07 -2.76 19.79
C ARG A 272 3.24 -1.33 19.29
N SER A 273 4.45 -0.95 18.88
CA SER A 273 4.74 0.35 18.28
C SER A 273 4.12 0.50 16.89
N LEU A 274 4.27 -0.50 16.02
CA LEU A 274 3.77 -0.47 14.64
C LEU A 274 2.23 -0.45 14.57
N LEU A 275 1.54 -1.09 15.51
CA LEU A 275 0.08 -1.20 15.53
C LEU A 275 -0.57 -0.26 16.55
N GLY A 276 0.19 0.59 17.24
CA GLY A 276 -0.36 1.49 18.26
C GLY A 276 -1.12 0.75 19.35
N LEU A 277 -0.51 -0.29 19.92
CA LEU A 277 -1.06 -1.11 21.00
C LEU A 277 -0.32 -0.88 22.33
N ASN A 278 0.31 0.28 22.49
CA ASN A 278 0.90 0.68 23.76
C ASN A 278 -0.21 1.15 24.72
N ALA A 279 -0.05 0.89 26.02
CA ALA A 279 -1.07 1.21 27.02
C ALA A 279 -1.42 2.71 27.08
N ASP A 280 -0.46 3.57 26.74
CA ASP A 280 -0.57 5.03 26.86
C ASP A 280 -0.63 5.76 25.50
N ASP A 281 -0.69 5.02 24.38
CA ASP A 281 -0.60 5.60 23.03
C ASP A 281 -1.77 5.13 22.14
N ASN A 282 -2.56 6.08 21.63
CA ASN A 282 -3.77 5.82 20.83
C ASN A 282 -3.52 6.05 19.33
N THR A 283 -2.37 5.59 18.83
CA THR A 283 -2.08 5.61 17.39
C THR A 283 -2.82 4.49 16.65
N TYR A 284 -3.28 4.82 15.45
CA TYR A 284 -4.11 3.98 14.59
C TYR A 284 -3.58 3.92 13.15
N VAL A 285 -2.78 4.93 12.78
CA VAL A 285 -2.05 4.96 11.52
C VAL A 285 -0.56 4.97 11.80
N SER A 286 0.18 4.11 11.12
CA SER A 286 1.64 4.10 11.14
C SER A 286 2.17 4.49 9.77
N VAL A 287 2.92 5.59 9.69
CA VAL A 287 3.55 6.04 8.45
C VAL A 287 5.04 5.75 8.53
N LEU A 288 5.51 4.78 7.76
CA LEU A 288 6.91 4.38 7.69
C LEU A 288 7.57 5.10 6.51
N ASP A 289 8.42 6.09 6.79
CA ASP A 289 9.20 6.79 5.77
C ASP A 289 10.38 5.91 5.29
N LEU A 290 10.25 5.41 4.07
CA LEU A 290 11.25 4.58 3.40
C LEU A 290 12.02 5.36 2.31
N SER A 291 11.80 6.67 2.18
CA SER A 291 12.40 7.53 1.15
C SER A 291 13.92 7.71 1.30
N GLY A 292 14.45 7.43 2.50
CA GLY A 292 15.88 7.41 2.80
C GLY A 292 16.61 6.16 2.30
N LEU A 293 15.89 5.07 2.00
CA LEU A 293 16.47 3.79 1.64
C LEU A 293 16.79 3.69 0.13
N PRO A 294 17.92 3.07 -0.26
CA PRO A 294 18.17 2.63 -1.64
C PRO A 294 17.02 1.78 -2.19
N ALA A 295 16.79 1.83 -3.50
CA ALA A 295 15.62 1.21 -4.12
C ALA A 295 15.56 -0.32 -3.88
N GLU A 296 16.69 -1.02 -4.04
CA GLU A 296 16.77 -2.46 -3.88
C GLU A 296 16.46 -2.88 -2.43
N ILE A 297 17.00 -2.13 -1.47
CA ILE A 297 16.79 -2.36 -0.03
C ILE A 297 15.35 -2.05 0.35
N ARG A 298 14.79 -0.96 -0.17
CA ARG A 298 13.40 -0.57 0.07
C ARG A 298 12.44 -1.66 -0.38
N THR A 299 12.66 -2.24 -1.55
CA THR A 299 11.88 -3.39 -2.03
C THR A 299 11.91 -4.55 -1.04
N ILE A 300 13.10 -4.93 -0.56
CA ILE A 300 13.20 -6.01 0.43
C ILE A 300 12.48 -5.64 1.74
N CYS A 301 12.63 -4.39 2.21
CA CYS A 301 11.95 -3.93 3.44
C CYS A 301 10.42 -4.04 3.31
N VAL A 302 9.84 -3.61 2.18
CA VAL A 302 8.40 -3.74 1.92
C VAL A 302 7.98 -5.21 1.93
N GLY A 303 8.76 -6.10 1.31
CA GLY A 303 8.52 -7.54 1.32
C GLY A 303 8.51 -8.12 2.74
N VAL A 304 9.55 -7.80 3.53
CA VAL A 304 9.70 -8.25 4.92
C VAL A 304 8.55 -7.73 5.78
N LEU A 305 8.23 -6.43 5.71
CA LEU A 305 7.14 -5.84 6.50
C LEU A 305 5.78 -6.45 6.14
N THR A 306 5.55 -6.69 4.85
CA THR A 306 4.34 -7.37 4.36
C THR A 306 4.25 -8.79 4.91
N ARG A 307 5.35 -9.55 4.86
CA ARG A 307 5.43 -10.90 5.41
C ARG A 307 5.21 -10.90 6.92
N LEU A 308 5.88 -10.02 7.67
CA LEU A 308 5.74 -9.92 9.12
C LEU A 308 4.28 -9.65 9.51
N CYS A 309 3.61 -8.71 8.84
CA CYS A 309 2.19 -8.44 9.08
C CYS A 309 1.31 -9.67 8.77
N PHE A 310 1.61 -10.39 7.69
CA PHE A 310 0.91 -11.64 7.35
C PHE A 310 1.13 -12.72 8.41
N ASP A 311 2.38 -12.96 8.82
CA ASP A 311 2.70 -13.98 9.82
C ASP A 311 2.04 -13.64 11.15
N TYR A 312 2.07 -12.37 11.59
CA TYR A 312 1.38 -11.92 12.80
C TYR A 312 -0.12 -12.21 12.75
N ARG A 313 -0.79 -11.89 11.62
CA ARG A 313 -2.22 -12.17 11.43
C ARG A 313 -2.53 -13.65 11.22
N TYR A 314 -1.60 -14.42 10.65
CA TYR A 314 -1.75 -15.86 10.44
C TYR A 314 -1.80 -16.64 11.77
N TRP A 315 -1.01 -16.20 12.76
CA TRP A 315 -1.01 -16.79 14.10
C TRP A 315 -2.16 -16.31 14.98
N ASP A 316 -2.88 -15.27 14.57
CA ASP A 316 -4.12 -14.85 15.22
C ASP A 316 -5.28 -15.69 14.68
N LEU A 317 -5.89 -16.49 15.56
CA LEU A 317 -6.97 -17.42 15.20
C LEU A 317 -8.27 -16.69 14.85
N ASP A 318 -8.42 -15.42 15.27
CA ASP A 318 -9.58 -14.60 14.96
C ASP A 318 -9.21 -13.52 13.94
N PRO A 319 -9.70 -13.62 12.68
CA PRO A 319 -9.43 -12.63 11.66
C PRO A 319 -10.05 -11.26 11.95
N GLU A 320 -11.06 -11.17 12.82
CA GLU A 320 -11.79 -9.95 13.15
C GLU A 320 -11.21 -9.21 14.37
N SER A 321 -10.27 -9.82 15.10
CA SER A 321 -9.68 -9.24 16.31
C SER A 321 -8.95 -7.91 16.08
N LEU A 322 -8.20 -7.80 14.97
CA LEU A 322 -7.42 -6.62 14.60
C LEU A 322 -7.13 -6.60 13.08
N PRO A 323 -8.12 -6.25 12.24
CA PRO A 323 -7.89 -6.12 10.80
C PRO A 323 -6.88 -5.00 10.50
N ILE A 324 -5.94 -5.25 9.58
CA ILE A 324 -4.87 -4.31 9.21
C ILE A 324 -4.96 -4.00 7.71
N ALA A 325 -4.82 -2.73 7.34
CA ALA A 325 -4.69 -2.31 5.96
C ALA A 325 -3.28 -1.80 5.66
N LEU A 326 -2.58 -2.44 4.71
CA LEU A 326 -1.27 -2.02 4.24
C LEU A 326 -1.42 -1.13 3.00
N VAL A 327 -0.90 0.09 3.07
CA VAL A 327 -0.86 1.03 1.95
C VAL A 327 0.51 0.93 1.28
N LEU A 328 0.48 0.41 0.05
CA LEU A 328 1.63 0.13 -0.79
C LEU A 328 1.77 1.26 -1.82
N GLU A 329 2.54 2.30 -1.48
CA GLU A 329 2.80 3.42 -2.38
C GLU A 329 3.76 3.04 -3.52
N GLU A 330 3.56 3.58 -4.72
CA GLU A 330 4.44 3.37 -5.88
C GLU A 330 4.73 1.89 -6.18
N ALA A 331 3.68 1.07 -6.07
CA ALA A 331 3.81 -0.38 -6.05
C ALA A 331 4.51 -0.97 -7.30
N HIS A 332 4.40 -0.33 -8.47
CA HIS A 332 5.10 -0.76 -9.70
C HIS A 332 6.63 -0.77 -9.57
N THR A 333 7.20 -0.13 -8.56
CA THR A 333 8.66 -0.09 -8.34
C THR A 333 9.20 -1.35 -7.65
N TYR A 334 8.36 -2.14 -6.98
CA TYR A 334 8.78 -3.33 -6.22
C TYR A 334 7.88 -4.56 -6.36
N ILE A 335 6.68 -4.45 -6.94
CA ILE A 335 5.85 -5.59 -7.37
C ILE A 335 5.60 -5.59 -8.89
N PRO A 336 6.67 -5.66 -9.71
CA PRO A 336 6.53 -5.65 -11.16
C PRO A 336 5.77 -6.86 -11.70
N ASP A 337 5.16 -6.73 -12.88
CA ASP A 337 4.53 -7.86 -13.62
C ASP A 337 5.59 -8.86 -14.13
N ASP A 338 6.85 -8.41 -14.32
CA ASP A 338 7.98 -9.25 -14.72
C ASP A 338 8.83 -9.65 -13.51
N SER A 339 9.11 -10.95 -13.38
CA SER A 339 9.81 -11.54 -12.24
C SER A 339 11.33 -11.51 -12.44
N SER A 340 11.95 -10.33 -12.32
CA SER A 340 13.42 -10.26 -12.18
C SER A 340 13.87 -10.76 -10.80
N SER A 341 15.09 -11.30 -10.70
CA SER A 341 15.62 -11.91 -9.46
C SER A 341 15.68 -10.96 -8.25
N VAL A 342 15.81 -9.65 -8.49
CA VAL A 342 15.93 -8.64 -7.41
C VAL A 342 14.59 -8.37 -6.72
N TYR A 343 13.48 -8.52 -7.45
CA TYR A 343 12.14 -8.19 -6.96
C TYR A 343 11.30 -9.43 -6.61
N SER A 344 11.77 -10.62 -7.01
CA SER A 344 11.00 -11.87 -6.89
C SER A 344 10.51 -12.15 -5.48
N LEU A 345 11.36 -11.93 -4.47
CA LEU A 345 11.00 -12.20 -3.07
C LEU A 345 9.89 -11.27 -2.57
N CYS A 346 10.03 -9.96 -2.77
CA CYS A 346 8.99 -8.99 -2.38
C CYS A 346 7.69 -9.26 -3.13
N LEU A 347 7.77 -9.52 -4.43
CA LEU A 347 6.62 -9.86 -5.26
C LEU A 347 5.91 -11.11 -4.72
N GLU A 348 6.64 -12.18 -4.39
CA GLU A 348 6.09 -13.40 -3.81
C GLU A 348 5.36 -13.13 -2.49
N ARG A 349 5.95 -12.34 -1.58
CA ARG A 349 5.33 -11.99 -0.29
C ARG A 349 4.04 -11.20 -0.48
N VAL A 350 4.03 -10.20 -1.36
CA VAL A 350 2.84 -9.38 -1.62
C VAL A 350 1.77 -10.19 -2.36
N GLU A 351 2.13 -11.04 -3.33
CA GLU A 351 1.19 -11.94 -4.00
C GLU A 351 0.53 -12.94 -3.04
N LYS A 352 1.29 -13.46 -2.07
CA LYS A 352 0.74 -14.34 -1.04
C LYS A 352 -0.32 -13.61 -0.21
N VAL A 353 -0.05 -12.38 0.21
CA VAL A 353 -1.04 -11.55 0.92
C VAL A 353 -2.23 -11.23 0.04
N ALA A 354 -2.05 -10.93 -1.24
CA ALA A 354 -3.16 -10.68 -2.16
C ALA A 354 -4.07 -11.92 -2.33
N LYS A 355 -3.51 -13.14 -2.32
CA LYS A 355 -4.27 -14.39 -2.47
C LYS A 355 -4.94 -14.84 -1.17
N GLU A 356 -4.30 -14.62 -0.02
CA GLU A 356 -4.69 -15.25 1.25
C GLU A 356 -5.01 -14.27 2.38
N GLY A 357 -4.49 -13.04 2.33
CA GLY A 357 -4.55 -12.05 3.41
C GLY A 357 -5.97 -11.72 3.88
N ARG A 358 -6.94 -11.72 2.95
CA ARG A 358 -8.37 -11.56 3.26
C ARG A 358 -8.86 -12.51 4.36
N LYS A 359 -8.39 -13.76 4.39
CA LYS A 359 -8.81 -14.77 5.38
C LYS A 359 -8.34 -14.44 6.80
N TYR A 360 -7.31 -13.59 6.93
CA TYR A 360 -6.65 -13.24 8.19
C TYR A 360 -6.87 -11.76 8.56
N GLY A 361 -7.80 -11.07 7.90
CA GLY A 361 -8.06 -9.64 8.15
C GLY A 361 -6.95 -8.70 7.67
N LEU A 362 -6.10 -9.13 6.73
CA LEU A 362 -5.03 -8.31 6.15
C LEU A 362 -5.41 -7.81 4.75
N SER A 363 -5.51 -6.48 4.61
CA SER A 363 -5.85 -5.81 3.37
C SER A 363 -4.65 -5.12 2.72
N LEU A 364 -4.74 -4.90 1.41
CA LEU A 364 -3.73 -4.22 0.60
C LEU A 364 -4.42 -3.07 -0.10
N MET A 365 -3.85 -1.87 -0.01
CA MET A 365 -4.18 -0.72 -0.83
C MET A 365 -2.99 -0.46 -1.76
N VAL A 366 -3.08 -0.94 -2.98
CA VAL A 366 -2.03 -0.86 -4.01
C VAL A 366 -2.15 0.45 -4.75
N VAL A 367 -1.19 1.35 -4.56
CA VAL A 367 -1.20 2.68 -5.16
C VAL A 367 -0.11 2.74 -6.23
N SER A 368 -0.46 3.11 -7.46
CA SER A 368 0.52 3.17 -8.55
C SER A 368 0.13 4.10 -9.69
N GLN A 369 1.13 4.66 -10.36
CA GLN A 369 0.94 5.42 -11.60
C GLN A 369 1.04 4.61 -12.89
N ARG A 370 1.54 3.38 -12.81
CA ARG A 370 1.76 2.48 -13.95
C ARG A 370 1.09 1.14 -13.69
N PRO A 371 -0.25 1.02 -13.79
CA PRO A 371 -0.93 -0.25 -13.59
C PRO A 371 -0.42 -1.36 -14.54
N SER A 372 0.02 -1.01 -15.75
CA SER A 372 0.60 -1.99 -16.68
C SER A 372 1.88 -2.66 -16.16
N ASN A 373 2.62 -2.00 -15.26
CA ASN A 373 3.84 -2.51 -14.66
C ASN A 373 3.62 -3.21 -13.31
N VAL A 374 2.40 -3.26 -12.79
CA VAL A 374 2.10 -3.94 -11.52
C VAL A 374 1.67 -5.39 -11.80
N SER A 375 2.06 -6.31 -10.92
CA SER A 375 1.65 -7.73 -11.00
C SER A 375 0.15 -7.90 -11.27
N SER A 376 -0.14 -8.58 -12.38
CA SER A 376 -1.48 -8.99 -12.77
C SER A 376 -2.14 -9.85 -11.69
N THR A 377 -1.36 -10.67 -11.00
CA THR A 377 -1.82 -11.50 -9.89
C THR A 377 -2.38 -10.60 -8.79
N VAL A 378 -1.61 -9.61 -8.32
CA VAL A 378 -2.05 -8.70 -7.25
C VAL A 378 -3.28 -7.91 -7.67
N LEU A 379 -3.26 -7.33 -8.88
CA LEU A 379 -4.40 -6.56 -9.39
C LEU A 379 -5.67 -7.40 -9.55
N SER A 380 -5.55 -8.66 -9.99
CA SER A 380 -6.70 -9.56 -10.14
C SER A 380 -7.40 -9.89 -8.82
N GLN A 381 -6.69 -9.76 -7.69
CA GLN A 381 -7.26 -9.99 -6.36
C GLN A 381 -7.88 -8.72 -5.75
N CYS A 382 -7.71 -7.56 -6.37
CA CYS A 382 -8.33 -6.31 -5.92
C CYS A 382 -9.82 -6.30 -6.31
N GLY A 383 -10.69 -6.25 -5.31
CA GLY A 383 -12.14 -6.20 -5.48
C GLY A 383 -12.68 -4.78 -5.72
N THR A 384 -11.87 -3.75 -5.43
CA THR A 384 -12.24 -2.34 -5.70
C THR A 384 -11.13 -1.64 -6.48
N PHE A 385 -11.51 -0.94 -7.55
CA PHE A 385 -10.63 -0.09 -8.35
C PHE A 385 -11.06 1.37 -8.26
N ILE A 386 -10.14 2.22 -7.86
CA ILE A 386 -10.27 3.68 -7.85
C ILE A 386 -9.28 4.22 -8.88
N THR A 387 -9.79 4.48 -10.08
CA THR A 387 -8.97 4.87 -11.23
C THR A 387 -9.13 6.36 -11.50
N LEU A 388 -8.12 7.14 -11.12
CA LEU A 388 -7.99 8.55 -11.49
C LEU A 388 -7.51 8.67 -12.94
N ARG A 389 -7.24 9.90 -13.40
CA ARG A 389 -6.81 10.15 -14.77
C ARG A 389 -5.62 9.28 -15.18
N LEU A 390 -5.81 8.48 -16.23
CA LEU A 390 -4.77 7.69 -16.90
C LEU A 390 -4.64 8.16 -18.36
N THR A 391 -3.45 8.58 -18.76
CA THR A 391 -3.20 9.12 -20.11
C THR A 391 -2.58 8.10 -21.05
N ASN A 392 -1.95 7.05 -20.53
CA ASN A 392 -1.26 6.04 -21.32
C ASN A 392 -2.22 4.90 -21.72
N ASP A 393 -2.19 4.49 -22.99
CA ASP A 393 -3.11 3.49 -23.53
C ASP A 393 -2.87 2.08 -22.98
N LEU A 394 -1.62 1.70 -22.71
CA LEU A 394 -1.30 0.40 -22.09
C LEU A 394 -1.88 0.33 -20.68
N ASP A 395 -1.75 1.42 -19.92
CA ASP A 395 -2.28 1.54 -18.56
C ASP A 395 -3.81 1.50 -18.57
N GLN A 396 -4.46 2.25 -19.48
CA GLN A 396 -5.92 2.22 -19.65
C GLN A 396 -6.40 0.81 -20.02
N ASN A 397 -5.75 0.14 -20.98
CA ASN A 397 -6.14 -1.19 -21.42
C ASN A 397 -5.95 -2.26 -20.35
N LYS A 398 -4.91 -2.14 -19.52
CA LYS A 398 -4.72 -3.01 -18.35
C LYS A 398 -5.92 -2.91 -17.40
N ILE A 399 -6.36 -1.69 -17.08
CA ILE A 399 -7.53 -1.47 -16.22
C ILE A 399 -8.81 -1.95 -16.89
N ARG A 400 -9.04 -1.63 -18.17
CA ARG A 400 -10.23 -2.08 -18.92
C ARG A 400 -10.44 -3.59 -18.83
N ARG A 401 -9.37 -4.39 -18.94
CA ARG A 401 -9.43 -5.85 -18.87
C ARG A 401 -9.77 -6.41 -17.48
N LEU A 402 -9.61 -5.61 -16.43
CA LEU A 402 -9.91 -5.98 -15.05
C LEU A 402 -11.31 -5.52 -14.63
N LEU A 403 -11.93 -4.61 -15.40
CA LEU A 403 -13.29 -4.13 -15.15
C LEU A 403 -14.32 -5.04 -15.83
N PRO A 404 -15.53 -5.19 -15.25
CA PRO A 404 -16.65 -5.86 -15.92
C PRO A 404 -17.00 -5.20 -17.27
N ASP A 405 -17.37 -6.01 -18.27
CA ASP A 405 -17.63 -5.57 -19.65
C ASP A 405 -18.62 -4.39 -19.76
N MET A 406 -19.61 -4.31 -18.86
CA MET A 406 -20.62 -3.24 -18.80
C MET A 406 -20.04 -1.84 -18.53
N LEU A 407 -18.77 -1.74 -18.14
CA LEU A 407 -18.08 -0.49 -17.82
C LEU A 407 -17.04 -0.09 -18.89
N GLY A 408 -16.93 -0.84 -19.99
CA GLY A 408 -15.97 -0.58 -21.07
C GLY A 408 -16.04 0.86 -21.60
N GLU A 409 -17.26 1.35 -21.90
CA GLU A 409 -17.48 2.72 -22.38
C GLU A 409 -17.17 3.78 -21.31
N GLN A 410 -17.40 3.49 -20.03
CA GLN A 410 -17.04 4.43 -18.95
C GLN A 410 -15.52 4.56 -18.82
N ALA A 411 -14.79 3.48 -19.09
CA ALA A 411 -13.33 3.47 -19.08
C ALA A 411 -12.71 4.30 -20.22
N ASP A 412 -13.44 4.56 -21.31
CA ASP A 412 -12.98 5.45 -22.38
C ASP A 412 -12.84 6.91 -21.93
N SER A 413 -13.52 7.26 -20.83
CA SER A 413 -13.41 8.59 -20.25
C SER A 413 -12.25 8.76 -19.26
N LEU A 414 -11.44 7.72 -18.99
CA LEU A 414 -10.32 7.77 -18.03
C LEU A 414 -9.29 8.85 -18.36
N SER A 415 -9.04 9.11 -19.64
CA SER A 415 -8.11 10.16 -20.10
C SER A 415 -8.65 11.58 -19.88
N SER A 416 -9.97 11.73 -19.78
CA SER A 416 -10.68 13.01 -19.66
C SER A 416 -11.05 13.41 -18.22
N LEU A 417 -10.72 12.57 -17.22
CA LEU A 417 -11.02 12.84 -15.81
C LEU A 417 -10.28 14.08 -15.30
N ARG A 418 -10.98 14.87 -14.48
CA ARG A 418 -10.38 16.04 -13.78
C ARG A 418 -9.48 15.57 -12.64
N ASP A 419 -8.63 16.47 -12.15
CA ASP A 419 -7.85 16.20 -10.94
C ASP A 419 -8.78 15.98 -9.74
N GLY A 420 -8.49 14.94 -8.94
CA GLY A 420 -9.33 14.52 -7.81
C GLY A 420 -10.64 13.81 -8.22
N GLU A 421 -10.89 13.63 -9.52
CA GLU A 421 -11.97 12.81 -10.04
C GLU A 421 -11.47 11.41 -10.37
N ALA A 422 -12.21 10.38 -9.94
CA ALA A 422 -11.89 9.00 -10.22
C ALA A 422 -13.13 8.23 -10.70
N LEU A 423 -12.91 7.28 -11.59
CA LEU A 423 -13.85 6.20 -11.84
C LEU A 423 -13.69 5.16 -10.73
N VAL A 424 -14.72 5.00 -9.89
CA VAL A 424 -14.73 4.02 -8.80
C VAL A 424 -15.62 2.84 -9.19
N THR A 425 -15.08 1.64 -9.07
CA THR A 425 -15.73 0.40 -9.47
C THR A 425 -15.40 -0.73 -8.49
N GLY A 426 -16.16 -1.82 -8.54
CA GLY A 426 -15.91 -2.99 -7.72
C GLY A 426 -16.90 -3.14 -6.56
N ASP A 427 -16.45 -3.73 -5.47
CA ASP A 427 -17.31 -4.18 -4.38
C ASP A 427 -17.66 -3.08 -3.36
N ALA A 428 -16.76 -2.12 -3.13
CA ALA A 428 -16.95 -1.03 -2.15
C ALA A 428 -18.03 -0.02 -2.55
N VAL A 429 -18.42 0.01 -3.82
CA VAL A 429 -19.49 0.86 -4.34
C VAL A 429 -20.59 0.02 -4.92
N VAL A 430 -21.85 0.37 -4.64
CA VAL A 430 -22.97 -0.39 -5.22
C VAL A 430 -23.12 -0.11 -6.71
N LEU A 431 -23.06 1.17 -7.09
CA LEU A 431 -23.11 1.64 -8.46
C LEU A 431 -21.73 2.17 -8.86
N PRO A 432 -21.07 1.56 -9.87
CA PRO A 432 -19.85 2.12 -10.46
C PRO A 432 -20.12 3.52 -11.01
N GLY A 433 -19.16 4.43 -10.86
CA GLY A 433 -19.32 5.79 -11.38
C GLY A 433 -18.19 6.73 -11.03
N LYS A 434 -18.31 7.96 -11.54
CA LYS A 434 -17.35 9.03 -11.30
C LYS A 434 -17.60 9.67 -9.95
N ILE A 435 -16.58 9.64 -9.11
CA ILE A 435 -16.56 10.27 -7.79
C ILE A 435 -15.47 11.32 -7.80
N ARG A 436 -15.83 12.53 -7.39
CA ARG A 436 -14.88 13.57 -7.02
C ARG A 436 -14.62 13.45 -5.53
N PHE A 437 -13.41 13.05 -5.17
CA PHE A 437 -12.99 12.95 -3.78
C PHE A 437 -12.90 14.36 -3.18
N ASP A 438 -13.35 14.49 -1.93
CA ASP A 438 -13.09 15.71 -1.17
C ASP A 438 -11.58 15.85 -0.94
N GLU A 439 -11.10 17.07 -0.81
CA GLU A 439 -9.68 17.27 -0.53
C GLU A 439 -9.36 16.84 0.90
N PRO A 440 -8.23 16.14 1.12
CA PRO A 440 -7.79 15.83 2.47
C PRO A 440 -7.35 17.11 3.19
N ALA A 441 -7.58 17.14 4.50
CA ALA A 441 -7.19 18.24 5.37
C ALA A 441 -6.59 17.63 6.65
N PRO A 442 -5.28 17.79 6.89
CA PRO A 442 -4.26 18.40 6.02
C PRO A 442 -3.98 17.60 4.72
N ARG A 443 -3.29 18.22 3.76
CA ARG A 443 -2.92 17.57 2.48
C ARG A 443 -1.56 16.86 2.56
N PRO A 444 -1.35 15.78 1.78
CA PRO A 444 -0.03 15.20 1.59
C PRO A 444 0.92 16.17 0.84
N ARG A 445 2.23 15.96 1.01
CA ARG A 445 3.33 16.72 0.36
C ARG A 445 3.51 16.35 -1.12
N SER A 446 2.44 16.10 -1.85
CA SER A 446 2.47 15.62 -3.25
C SER A 446 2.50 16.76 -4.30
N ASN A 447 2.87 17.98 -3.91
CA ASN A 447 2.88 19.12 -4.83
C ASN A 447 4.19 19.14 -5.63
N ASP A 448 4.07 19.23 -6.95
CA ASP A 448 5.22 19.51 -7.82
C ASP A 448 5.95 20.78 -7.37
N VAL A 449 7.27 20.75 -7.49
CA VAL A 449 8.13 21.89 -7.16
C VAL A 449 7.69 23.10 -8.00
N ARG A 450 7.31 24.18 -7.32
CA ARG A 450 6.87 25.41 -7.98
C ARG A 450 8.06 26.27 -8.36
N PHE A 451 8.72 25.91 -9.47
CA PHE A 451 9.91 26.61 -9.99
C PHE A 451 9.73 28.13 -10.04
N HIS A 452 8.57 28.63 -10.49
CA HIS A 452 8.32 30.08 -10.56
C HIS A 452 8.36 30.78 -9.20
N LYS A 453 7.89 30.13 -8.12
CA LYS A 453 8.01 30.69 -6.77
C LYS A 453 9.47 30.66 -6.33
N SER A 454 10.07 29.47 -6.36
CA SER A 454 11.45 29.27 -5.90
C SER A 454 12.48 30.10 -6.68
N TRP A 455 12.27 30.39 -7.96
CA TRP A 455 13.15 31.22 -8.78
C TRP A 455 12.92 32.72 -8.59
N ASN A 456 11.70 33.14 -8.22
CA ASN A 456 11.40 34.54 -7.89
C ASN A 456 11.87 34.89 -6.47
N ASP A 457 11.66 33.98 -5.53
CA ASP A 457 12.00 34.18 -4.11
C ASP A 457 13.50 33.94 -3.84
N GLY A 458 14.16 33.16 -4.71
CA GLY A 458 15.54 32.74 -4.55
C GLY A 458 15.69 31.63 -3.49
N PRO A 459 16.94 31.19 -3.21
CA PRO A 459 17.21 30.21 -2.16
C PRO A 459 16.75 30.74 -0.78
N PRO A 460 16.14 29.89 0.07
CA PRO A 460 15.70 30.31 1.39
C PRO A 460 16.87 30.72 2.29
N ASN A 461 16.58 31.53 3.30
CA ASN A 461 17.56 31.90 4.33
C ASN A 461 18.11 30.64 5.00
N GLY A 462 19.44 30.45 4.96
CA GLY A 462 20.08 29.26 5.51
C GLY A 462 20.39 28.15 4.48
N TYR A 463 20.09 28.35 3.19
CA TYR A 463 20.55 27.46 2.12
C TYR A 463 22.09 27.39 2.09
N SER A 464 22.66 26.22 2.41
CA SER A 464 24.10 25.98 2.42
C SER A 464 24.46 24.81 1.50
N ILE A 465 25.24 25.12 0.47
CA ILE A 465 25.82 24.13 -0.44
C ILE A 465 26.77 23.21 0.34
N GLU A 466 27.54 23.75 1.29
CA GLU A 466 28.47 22.97 2.11
C GLU A 466 27.74 21.91 2.95
N ARG A 467 26.58 22.27 3.54
CA ARG A 467 25.75 21.31 4.28
C ARG A 467 25.23 20.21 3.37
N LEU A 468 24.73 20.55 2.18
CA LEU A 468 24.23 19.59 1.20
C LEU A 468 25.35 18.66 0.68
N ILE A 469 26.51 19.21 0.32
CA ILE A 469 27.67 18.44 -0.12
C ILE A 469 28.14 17.53 1.01
N ARG A 470 28.21 18.00 2.26
CA ARG A 470 28.57 17.15 3.41
C ARG A 470 27.61 15.97 3.57
N SER A 471 26.31 16.21 3.47
CA SER A 471 25.29 15.15 3.52
C SER A 471 25.43 14.18 2.35
N TRP A 472 25.72 14.67 1.14
CA TRP A 472 25.95 13.84 -0.03
C TRP A 472 27.22 12.98 0.12
N THR A 473 28.34 13.58 0.52
CA THR A 473 29.62 12.89 0.73
C THR A 473 29.50 11.81 1.81
N THR A 474 28.80 12.10 2.90
CA THR A 474 28.57 11.13 3.97
C THR A 474 27.44 10.14 3.67
N ARG A 475 26.74 10.30 2.53
CA ARG A 475 25.52 9.57 2.16
C ARG A 475 24.50 9.52 3.30
N ASN A 476 24.40 10.61 4.07
CA ASN A 476 23.54 10.71 5.23
C ASN A 476 22.63 11.94 5.09
N LYS A 477 21.35 11.70 4.82
CA LYS A 477 20.33 12.76 4.70
C LYS A 477 19.94 13.38 6.05
N SER A 478 20.33 12.79 7.20
CA SER A 478 19.88 13.22 8.53
C SER A 478 20.37 14.62 8.92
N ASN A 479 21.38 15.14 8.22
CA ASN A 479 21.93 16.48 8.43
C ASN A 479 21.22 17.55 7.57
N VAL A 480 20.25 17.15 6.75
CA VAL A 480 19.43 18.06 5.96
C VAL A 480 18.09 18.19 6.66
N GLN A 481 18.03 19.00 7.73
CA GLN A 481 16.74 19.52 8.19
C GLN A 481 16.13 20.32 7.05
N ARG A 482 14.97 19.88 6.57
CA ARG A 482 14.07 20.76 5.82
C ARG A 482 13.39 21.62 6.89
N ASP A 483 13.68 22.91 6.86
CA ASP A 483 12.89 23.87 7.64
C ASP A 483 11.46 23.80 7.08
N ASP A 484 10.53 23.38 7.93
CA ASP A 484 9.10 23.34 7.60
C ASP A 484 8.57 24.78 7.68
N ASP A 485 8.50 25.45 6.52
CA ASP A 485 7.73 26.69 6.33
C ASP A 485 6.35 26.38 5.69
#